data_AF-Q4V256-F1
#
_entry.id   AF-Q4V256-F1
#
_cell.length_a   1.000
_cell.length_b   1.000
_cell.length_c   1.000
_cell.angle_alpha   90.00
_cell.angle_beta   90.00
_cell.angle_gamma   90.00
#
_symmetry.space_group_name_H-M   'P 1'
#
loop_
_entity.id
_entity.type
_entity.pdbx_description
1 polymer ?
#
loop_
_entity_poly.entity_id
_entity_poly.type
_entity_poly.pdbx_seq_one_letter_code
_entity_poly.pdbx_strand_id
1 'polypeptide(L)'
;MLNQFLKFDPKATHDEILLALISLETLHMSEQLRLACRDAYDALVNILKEKFIESNWSHTAAEENAYLFFSMIEGASIYALTYQSKEPLEIISKVTMEIIRRGSK
;
A
#
# COMPACT_ATOMS: atom_id res chain seq x y z
N MET A 1 -14.76 9.58 15.63
CA MET A 1 -13.91 9.91 14.47
C MET A 1 -13.39 8.68 13.71
N LEU A 2 -13.83 7.44 14.04
CA LEU A 2 -13.43 6.22 13.32
C LEU A 2 -14.46 5.78 12.25
N ASN A 3 -15.73 6.16 12.42
CA ASN A 3 -16.84 5.68 11.58
C ASN A 3 -16.88 6.24 10.15
N GLN A 4 -16.12 7.30 9.85
CA GLN A 4 -16.08 7.86 8.50
C GLN A 4 -15.25 7.00 7.53
N PHE A 5 -14.32 6.21 8.05
CA PHE A 5 -13.51 5.26 7.26
C PHE A 5 -14.21 3.90 7.06
N LEU A 6 -15.38 3.69 7.70
CA LEU A 6 -16.11 2.42 7.67
C LEU A 6 -17.20 2.35 6.60
N LYS A 7 -17.53 3.46 5.94
CA LYS A 7 -18.48 3.46 4.82
C LYS A 7 -17.70 3.47 3.51
N PHE A 8 -17.84 2.40 2.73
CA PHE A 8 -17.40 2.40 1.34
C PHE A 8 -18.24 3.44 0.59
N ASP A 9 -17.60 4.52 0.16
CA ASP A 9 -18.20 5.54 -0.70
C ASP A 9 -17.64 5.38 -2.12
N PRO A 10 -18.43 4.87 -3.08
CA PRO A 10 -18.01 4.74 -4.48
C PRO A 10 -17.62 6.08 -5.13
N LYS A 11 -18.02 7.21 -4.55
CA LYS A 11 -17.64 8.55 -5.03
C LYS A 11 -16.29 9.00 -4.47
N ALA A 12 -15.88 8.52 -3.30
CA ALA A 12 -14.56 8.80 -2.74
C ALA A 12 -13.43 8.03 -3.46
N THR A 13 -13.76 6.89 -4.08
CA THR A 13 -12.80 6.09 -4.87
C THR A 13 -12.38 6.71 -6.21
N HIS A 14 -13.05 7.78 -6.66
CA HIS A 14 -12.66 8.47 -7.90
C HIS A 14 -11.36 9.27 -7.78
N ASP A 15 -10.93 9.60 -6.55
CA ASP A 15 -9.76 10.46 -6.29
C ASP A 15 -8.49 9.68 -5.89
N GLU A 16 -8.59 8.37 -5.64
CA GLU A 16 -7.47 7.53 -5.21
C GLU A 16 -7.02 6.59 -6.35
N ILE A 17 -6.20 7.12 -7.27
CA ILE A 17 -5.58 6.31 -8.32
C ILE A 17 -4.43 5.49 -7.71
N LEU A 18 -4.48 4.18 -7.89
CA LEU A 18 -3.41 3.28 -7.48
C LEU A 18 -2.14 3.58 -8.28
N LEU A 19 -1.00 3.72 -7.59
CA LEU A 19 0.28 3.88 -8.27
C LEU A 19 0.60 2.69 -9.17
N ALA A 20 0.16 1.48 -8.79
CA ALA A 20 0.19 0.29 -9.65
C ALA A 20 -0.51 0.49 -10.99
N LEU A 21 -1.66 1.17 -11.02
CA LEU A 21 -2.41 1.38 -12.27
C LEU A 21 -1.60 2.26 -13.24
N ILE A 22 -1.13 3.41 -12.76
CA ILE A 22 -0.29 4.33 -13.55
C ILE A 22 0.97 3.61 -14.00
N SER A 23 1.62 2.86 -13.10
CA SER A 23 2.84 2.13 -13.41
C SER A 23 2.63 1.12 -14.52
N LEU A 24 1.58 0.28 -14.43
CA LEU A 24 1.28 -0.77 -15.40
C LEU A 24 0.91 -0.20 -16.78
N GLU A 25 0.10 0.86 -16.81
CA GLU A 25 -0.29 1.50 -18.07
C GLU A 25 0.90 2.19 -18.74
N THR A 26 1.77 2.84 -17.96
CA THR A 26 2.82 3.70 -18.52
C THR A 26 4.14 2.98 -18.78
N LEU A 27 4.36 1.77 -18.26
CA LEU A 27 5.68 1.11 -18.27
C LEU A 27 6.28 0.94 -19.68
N HIS A 28 5.44 0.69 -20.68
CA HIS A 28 5.85 0.54 -22.09
C HIS A 28 5.56 1.79 -22.94
N MET A 29 4.95 2.81 -22.34
CA MET A 29 4.53 4.03 -23.04
C MET A 29 5.51 5.19 -22.87
N SER A 30 6.10 5.33 -21.67
CA SER A 30 7.02 6.44 -21.37
C SER A 30 8.02 6.06 -20.29
N GLU A 31 9.29 6.05 -20.64
CA GLU A 31 10.38 5.81 -19.69
C GLU A 31 10.41 6.88 -18.59
N GLN A 32 10.07 8.13 -18.91
CA GLN A 32 10.00 9.19 -17.91
C GLN A 32 8.91 8.93 -16.87
N LEU A 33 7.73 8.46 -17.30
CA LEU A 33 6.65 8.11 -16.37
C LEU A 33 6.99 6.85 -15.56
N ARG A 34 7.63 5.85 -16.19
CA ARG A 34 8.11 4.65 -15.50
C ARG A 34 9.11 4.99 -14.39
N LEU A 35 10.05 5.89 -14.67
CA LEU A 35 11.03 6.38 -13.68
C LEU A 35 10.36 7.19 -12.57
N ALA A 36 9.41 8.05 -12.89
CA ALA A 36 8.64 8.79 -11.89
C ALA A 36 7.85 7.85 -10.96
N CYS A 37 7.27 6.78 -11.49
CA CYS A 37 6.59 5.76 -10.69
C CYS A 37 7.57 4.99 -9.80
N ARG A 38 8.75 4.62 -10.30
CA ARG A 38 9.82 4.02 -9.49
C ARG A 38 10.17 4.93 -8.32
N ASP A 39 10.45 6.20 -8.58
CA ASP A 39 10.87 7.15 -7.55
C ASP A 39 9.77 7.37 -6.50
N ALA A 40 8.50 7.34 -6.92
CA ALA A 40 7.36 7.37 -6.00
C ALA A 40 7.28 6.11 -5.12
N TYR A 41 7.46 4.91 -5.68
CA TYR A 41 7.53 3.67 -4.89
C TYR A 41 8.72 3.69 -3.92
N ASP A 42 9.90 4.12 -4.35
CA ASP A 42 11.09 4.20 -3.50
C ASP A 42 10.84 5.15 -2.32
N ALA A 43 10.23 6.32 -2.56
CA ALA A 43 9.88 7.26 -1.50
C ALA A 43 8.90 6.65 -0.49
N LEU A 44 7.85 5.98 -0.98
CA LEU A 44 6.84 5.33 -0.15
C LEU A 44 7.43 4.19 0.69
N VAL A 45 8.21 3.30 0.07
CA VAL A 45 8.89 2.18 0.74
C VAL A 45 9.85 2.69 1.81
N ASN A 46 10.62 3.74 1.51
CA ASN A 46 11.56 4.32 2.48
C ASN A 46 10.84 4.89 3.70
N ILE A 47 9.68 5.56 3.53
CA ILE A 47 8.87 6.06 4.66
C ILE A 47 8.48 4.90 5.60
N LEU A 48 7.95 3.79 5.08
CA LEU A 48 7.57 2.65 5.92
C LEU A 48 8.79 1.96 6.54
N LYS A 49 9.87 1.78 5.77
CA LYS A 49 11.12 1.20 6.25
C LYS A 49 11.68 1.98 7.43
N GLU A 50 11.76 3.30 7.34
CA GLU A 50 12.22 4.17 8.43
C GLU A 50 11.32 4.03 9.66
N LYS A 51 10.00 4.01 9.48
CA LYS A 51 9.04 3.82 10.59
C LYS A 51 9.19 2.46 11.29
N PHE A 52 9.46 1.40 10.54
CA PHE A 52 9.73 0.09 11.11
C PHE A 52 11.06 0.06 11.88
N ILE A 53 12.12 0.69 11.34
CA ILE A 53 13.41 0.79 12.04
C ILE A 53 13.26 1.60 13.34
N GLU A 54 12.56 2.73 13.31
CA GLU A 54 12.21 3.52 14.52
C GLU A 54 11.43 2.69 15.55
N SER A 55 10.73 1.65 15.10
CA SER A 55 9.96 0.72 15.92
C SER A 55 10.73 -0.55 16.31
N ASN A 56 12.06 -0.50 16.26
CA ASN A 56 13.02 -1.58 16.61
C ASN A 56 13.03 -2.80 15.68
N TRP A 57 12.59 -2.67 14.43
CA TRP A 57 12.72 -3.75 13.46
C TRP A 57 14.16 -3.83 12.95
N SER A 58 14.62 -5.02 12.57
CA SER A 58 15.88 -5.15 11.84
C SER A 58 15.77 -4.45 10.47
N HIS A 59 16.88 -3.93 9.94
CA HIS A 59 16.91 -3.28 8.63
C HIS A 59 16.34 -4.18 7.52
N THR A 60 16.67 -5.47 7.54
CA THR A 60 16.16 -6.46 6.57
C THR A 60 14.66 -6.63 6.70
N ALA A 61 14.15 -6.85 7.92
CA ALA A 61 12.71 -7.02 8.14
C ALA A 61 11.93 -5.75 7.79
N ALA A 62 12.47 -4.58 8.11
CA ALA A 62 11.86 -3.30 7.76
C ALA A 62 11.72 -3.11 6.25
N GLU A 63 12.76 -3.45 5.48
CA GLU A 63 12.74 -3.35 4.02
C GLU A 63 11.76 -4.35 3.39
N GLU A 64 11.87 -5.63 3.75
CA GLU A 64 10.98 -6.68 3.24
C GLU A 64 9.50 -6.38 3.52
N ASN A 65 9.20 -5.90 4.73
CA ASN A 65 7.83 -5.62 5.13
C ASN A 65 7.30 -4.30 4.55
N ALA A 66 8.15 -3.32 4.27
CA ALA A 66 7.73 -2.12 3.54
C ALA A 66 7.20 -2.48 2.14
N TYR A 67 7.94 -3.31 1.39
CA TYR A 67 7.47 -3.82 0.10
C TYR A 67 6.21 -4.67 0.22
N LEU A 68 6.16 -5.57 1.21
CA LEU A 68 5.00 -6.43 1.44
C LEU A 68 3.74 -5.60 1.71
N PHE A 69 3.84 -4.54 2.51
CA PHE A 69 2.70 -3.69 2.89
C PHE A 69 2.12 -2.97 1.69
N PHE A 70 2.94 -2.31 0.87
CA PHE A 70 2.44 -1.67 -0.36
C PHE A 70 1.84 -2.67 -1.33
N SER A 71 2.48 -3.85 -1.49
CA SER A 71 1.95 -4.91 -2.35
C SER A 71 0.57 -5.40 -1.88
N MET A 72 0.38 -5.58 -0.58
CA MET A 72 -0.91 -5.98 -0.02
C MET A 72 -1.97 -4.88 -0.14
N ILE A 73 -1.61 -3.62 0.06
CA ILE A 73 -2.53 -2.48 -0.08
C ILE A 73 -2.99 -2.38 -1.54
N GLU A 74 -2.07 -2.38 -2.51
CA GLU A 74 -2.43 -2.28 -3.93
C GLU A 74 -3.24 -3.49 -4.39
N GLY A 75 -2.87 -4.70 -3.98
CA GLY A 75 -3.63 -5.92 -4.27
C GLY A 75 -5.04 -5.91 -3.66
N ALA A 76 -5.18 -5.49 -2.40
CA ALA A 76 -6.48 -5.34 -1.75
C ALA A 76 -7.35 -4.28 -2.42
N SER A 77 -6.75 -3.18 -2.87
CA SER A 77 -7.47 -2.14 -3.62
C SER A 77 -7.98 -2.67 -4.96
N ILE A 78 -7.20 -3.48 -5.68
CA ILE A 78 -7.66 -4.15 -6.91
C ILE A 78 -8.91 -5.00 -6.62
N TYR A 79 -8.88 -5.83 -5.57
CA TYR A 79 -10.05 -6.63 -5.17
C TYR A 79 -11.22 -5.74 -4.74
N ALA A 80 -10.97 -4.70 -3.96
CA ALA A 80 -12.01 -3.82 -3.42
C ALA A 80 -12.75 -3.09 -4.54
N LEU A 81 -12.02 -2.58 -5.54
CA LEU A 81 -12.59 -1.92 -6.71
C LEU A 81 -13.32 -2.92 -7.61
N THR A 82 -12.73 -4.09 -7.86
CA THR A 82 -13.32 -5.13 -8.72
C THR A 82 -14.62 -5.69 -8.14
N TYR A 83 -14.66 -5.94 -6.83
CA TYR A 83 -15.83 -6.48 -6.14
C TYR A 83 -16.77 -5.42 -5.59
N GLN A 84 -16.43 -4.13 -5.70
CA GLN A 84 -17.16 -3.01 -5.08
C GLN A 84 -17.41 -3.24 -3.58
N SER A 85 -16.39 -3.75 -2.88
CA SER A 85 -16.47 -4.15 -1.48
C SER A 85 -15.24 -3.67 -0.72
N LYS A 86 -15.44 -3.15 0.50
CA LYS A 86 -14.34 -2.79 1.41
C LYS A 86 -13.71 -3.99 2.12
N GLU A 87 -14.33 -5.15 2.04
CA GLU A 87 -13.92 -6.37 2.77
C GLU A 87 -12.44 -6.75 2.53
N PRO A 88 -11.88 -6.70 1.29
CA PRO A 88 -10.46 -7.01 1.08
C PRO A 88 -9.51 -6.08 1.84
N LEU A 89 -9.82 -4.78 1.90
CA LEU A 89 -9.04 -3.79 2.66
C LEU A 89 -9.16 -4.02 4.17
N GLU A 90 -10.36 -4.38 4.66
CA GLU A 90 -10.56 -4.73 6.07
C GLU A 90 -9.78 -5.99 6.47
N ILE A 91 -9.70 -6.98 5.58
CA ILE A 91 -8.91 -8.20 5.79
C ILE A 91 -7.41 -7.85 5.84
N ILE A 92 -6.89 -7.12 4.84
CA ILE A 92 -5.48 -6.76 4.81
C ILE A 92 -5.09 -5.86 5.99
N SER A 93 -5.97 -4.97 6.43
CA SER A 93 -5.75 -4.17 7.65
C SER A 93 -5.51 -5.05 8.88
N LYS A 94 -6.30 -6.12 9.06
CA LYS A 94 -6.09 -7.06 10.18
C LYS A 94 -4.76 -7.80 10.05
N VAL A 95 -4.43 -8.30 8.85
CA VAL A 95 -3.20 -9.05 8.57
C VAL A 95 -1.95 -8.18 8.79
N THR A 96 -1.95 -6.96 8.25
CA THR A 96 -0.86 -5.98 8.46
C THR A 96 -0.65 -5.65 9.93
N MET A 97 -1.72 -5.47 10.70
CA MET A 97 -1.62 -5.24 12.14
C MET A 97 -0.99 -6.43 12.87
N GLU A 98 -1.30 -7.67 12.48
CA GLU A 98 -0.64 -8.85 13.07
C GLU A 98 0.85 -8.89 12.74
N ILE A 99 1.24 -8.56 11.51
CA ILE A 99 2.64 -8.48 11.11
C ILE A 99 3.37 -7.42 11.93
N ILE A 100 2.78 -6.22 12.09
CA ILE A 100 3.33 -5.15 12.93
C ILE A 100 3.61 -5.65 14.35
N ARG A 101 2.62 -6.32 14.97
CA ARG A 101 2.77 -6.83 16.34
C ARG A 101 3.85 -7.89 16.51
N ARG A 102 4.20 -8.62 15.45
CA ARG A 102 5.21 -9.68 15.48
C ARG A 102 6.62 -9.14 15.26
N GLY A 103 6.80 -8.12 14.40
CA GLY A 103 8.13 -7.60 14.07
C GLY A 103 8.68 -6.55 15.04
N SER A 104 7.87 -5.92 15.89
CA SER A 104 8.33 -4.99 16.94
C SER A 104 8.85 -5.68 18.22
N LYS A 105 9.26 -6.96 18.13
CA LYS A 105 9.81 -7.74 19.25
C LYS A 105 11.31 -7.90 19.09
#